data_AF-A0A520BH89-F1
#
_entry.id   AF-A0A520BH89-F1
#
_cell.length_a   1.000
_cell.length_b   1.000
_cell.length_c   1.000
_cell.angle_alpha   90.00
_cell.angle_beta   90.00
_cell.angle_gamma   90.00
#
_symmetry.space_group_name_H-M   'P 1'
#
loop_
_entity.id
_entity.type
_entity.pdbx_description
1 polymer ?
#
loop_
_entity_poly.entity_id
_entity_poly.type
_entity_poly.pdbx_seq_one_letter_code
_entity_poly.pdbx_strand_id
1 'polypeptide(L)'
;MKQENKFNKPMLIAGVVISIISLCFIFPYEYNRTNYISDLKLTFLSLAAAMFTLMYGLMGKHFFKGLLFLICSALFSFCCWWLFFYSDFWGMIPALYAGIPAGIVAGLVFLIFNYQFIKDENKVTLFIKRLILYSILLFISSILFA
;
A
#
# COMPACT_ATOMS: atom_id res chain seq x y z
N MET A 1 -4.06 26.14 -15.28
CA MET A 1 -5.48 26.51 -15.39
C MET A 1 -6.32 25.39 -14.78
N LYS A 2 -7.18 25.73 -13.80
CA LYS A 2 -8.03 24.86 -12.96
C LYS A 2 -7.32 23.68 -12.26
N GLN A 3 -6.70 24.00 -11.12
CA GLN A 3 -6.75 23.08 -9.98
C GLN A 3 -8.22 22.87 -9.59
N GLU A 4 -8.85 21.83 -10.13
CA GLU A 4 -9.95 21.17 -9.42
C GLU A 4 -9.58 19.70 -9.25
N ASN A 5 -8.40 19.45 -8.66
CA ASN A 5 -8.34 18.35 -7.71
C ASN A 5 -9.08 18.84 -6.46
N LYS A 6 -10.40 19.00 -6.57
CA LYS A 6 -11.22 19.49 -5.48
C LYS A 6 -11.19 18.37 -4.47
N PHE A 7 -10.43 18.63 -3.42
CA PHE A 7 -10.35 17.83 -2.22
C PHE A 7 -11.73 17.24 -1.91
N ASN A 8 -11.87 15.92 -1.97
CA ASN A 8 -13.08 15.28 -1.47
C ASN A 8 -12.98 15.43 0.04
N LYS A 9 -13.68 16.42 0.60
CA LYS A 9 -13.71 16.71 2.05
C LYS A 9 -14.22 15.54 2.92
N PRO A 10 -14.34 14.33 2.39
CA PRO A 10 -14.30 13.12 3.18
C PRO A 10 -13.58 11.94 2.49
N MET A 11 -12.53 12.11 1.65
CA MET A 11 -11.33 11.23 1.52
C MET A 11 -10.96 10.41 2.77
N LEU A 12 -11.51 10.79 3.91
CA LEU A 12 -11.09 11.86 4.84
C LEU A 12 -12.02 11.78 6.04
N ILE A 13 -13.32 11.51 5.85
CA ILE A 13 -14.18 10.94 6.90
C ILE A 13 -14.26 9.41 6.69
N ALA A 14 -14.00 8.98 5.46
CA ALA A 14 -14.12 7.61 5.01
C ALA A 14 -12.98 6.75 5.53
N GLY A 15 -11.75 7.21 5.29
CA GLY A 15 -10.56 6.88 6.08
C GLY A 15 -10.84 6.57 7.55
N VAL A 16 -11.75 7.35 8.10
CA VAL A 16 -11.92 7.56 9.51
C VAL A 16 -12.92 6.57 10.09
N VAL A 17 -14.04 6.30 9.42
CA VAL A 17 -14.98 5.29 9.96
C VAL A 17 -14.50 3.86 9.73
N ILE A 18 -13.85 3.63 8.58
CA ILE A 18 -13.08 2.43 8.20
C ILE A 18 -12.49 1.68 9.37
N SER A 19 -11.87 2.46 10.23
CA SER A 19 -11.15 1.93 11.33
C SER A 19 -11.94 2.10 12.60
N ILE A 20 -12.79 3.13 12.75
CA ILE A 20 -13.69 3.24 13.92
C ILE A 20 -14.42 1.91 14.20
N ILE A 21 -14.71 1.12 13.17
CA ILE A 21 -15.37 -0.18 13.27
C ILE A 21 -14.38 -1.35 13.30
N SER A 22 -13.29 -1.26 12.53
CA SER A 22 -12.11 -2.13 12.71
C SER A 22 -11.54 -2.08 14.12
N LEU A 23 -11.95 -1.09 14.91
CA LEU A 23 -11.52 -0.88 16.28
C LEU A 23 -12.61 -1.13 17.31
N CYS A 24 -13.82 -0.60 17.16
CA CYS A 24 -14.74 -0.65 18.30
C CYS A 24 -15.29 -2.06 18.57
N PHE A 25 -15.04 -3.01 17.65
CA PHE A 25 -15.62 -4.36 17.64
C PHE A 25 -14.66 -5.44 17.16
N ILE A 26 -14.05 -5.18 16.01
CA ILE A 26 -13.20 -6.09 15.24
C ILE A 26 -12.03 -6.61 16.08
N PHE A 27 -11.64 -5.78 17.03
CA PHE A 27 -10.55 -5.98 17.95
C PHE A 27 -10.94 -6.70 19.27
N PRO A 28 -11.92 -6.30 20.09
CA PRO A 28 -12.19 -7.00 21.36
C PRO A 28 -12.72 -8.45 21.22
N TYR A 29 -13.15 -8.84 20.02
CA TYR A 29 -13.84 -10.10 19.71
C TYR A 29 -12.93 -11.22 19.18
N GLU A 30 -12.03 -10.91 18.24
CA GLU A 30 -10.99 -11.84 17.80
C GLU A 30 -10.02 -12.20 18.94
N TYR A 31 -10.05 -11.37 19.99
CA TYR A 31 -9.19 -11.27 21.16
C TYR A 31 -9.52 -12.21 22.33
N ASN A 32 -10.62 -12.97 22.33
CA ASN A 32 -10.98 -13.83 23.47
C ASN A 32 -10.99 -15.36 23.21
N ARG A 33 -10.73 -15.84 21.99
CA ARG A 33 -11.07 -17.23 21.58
C ARG A 33 -10.12 -17.99 20.66
N THR A 34 -9.05 -17.38 20.18
CA THR A 34 -8.47 -17.84 18.90
C THR A 34 -7.09 -18.47 19.12
N ASN A 35 -6.95 -19.73 18.69
CA ASN A 35 -5.66 -20.46 18.58
C ASN A 35 -5.12 -20.43 17.13
N TYR A 36 -5.89 -19.91 16.17
CA TYR A 36 -5.62 -20.01 14.74
C TYR A 36 -5.91 -18.70 13.98
N ILE A 37 -5.08 -18.41 12.97
CA ILE A 37 -5.06 -17.19 12.15
C ILE A 37 -6.35 -17.01 11.33
N SER A 38 -7.09 -18.10 11.09
CA SER A 38 -8.35 -18.09 10.36
C SER A 38 -9.42 -17.20 10.99
N ASP A 39 -9.36 -16.99 12.32
CA ASP A 39 -10.35 -16.22 13.05
C ASP A 39 -10.16 -14.71 12.89
N LEU A 40 -8.98 -14.28 12.39
CA LEU A 40 -8.64 -12.88 12.17
C LEU A 40 -9.01 -12.34 10.78
N LYS A 41 -9.65 -13.15 9.95
CA LYS A 41 -10.04 -12.78 8.59
C LYS A 41 -10.90 -11.51 8.57
N LEU A 42 -11.74 -11.31 9.60
CA LEU A 42 -12.67 -10.19 9.64
C LEU A 42 -11.94 -8.87 9.86
N THR A 43 -10.94 -8.88 10.75
CA THR A 43 -10.00 -7.76 10.90
C THR A 43 -9.22 -7.50 9.65
N PHE A 44 -8.69 -8.53 8.99
CA PHE A 44 -7.93 -8.30 7.76
C PHE A 44 -8.80 -7.75 6.63
N LEU A 45 -10.07 -8.15 6.56
CA LEU A 45 -10.99 -7.70 5.54
C LEU A 45 -11.50 -6.28 5.78
N SER A 46 -11.80 -5.89 7.01
CA SER A 46 -12.11 -4.50 7.36
C SER A 46 -10.92 -3.58 7.12
N LEU A 47 -9.70 -4.06 7.36
CA LEU A 47 -8.46 -3.34 7.06
C LEU A 47 -8.17 -3.26 5.56
N ALA A 48 -8.53 -4.28 4.78
CA ALA A 48 -8.42 -4.18 3.33
C ALA A 48 -9.42 -3.13 2.81
N ALA A 49 -10.66 -3.16 3.31
CA ALA A 49 -11.68 -2.17 3.00
C ALA A 49 -11.26 -0.75 3.41
N ALA A 50 -10.54 -0.63 4.54
CA ALA A 50 -9.85 0.57 4.99
C ALA A 50 -8.92 1.15 3.93
N MET A 51 -8.03 0.31 3.44
CA MET A 51 -7.02 0.77 2.52
C MET A 51 -7.63 1.19 1.19
N PHE A 52 -8.64 0.46 0.70
CA PHE A 52 -9.29 0.80 -0.55
C PHE A 52 -10.07 2.11 -0.48
N THR A 53 -10.81 2.36 0.60
CA THR A 53 -11.61 3.58 0.74
C THR A 53 -10.73 4.81 1.03
N LEU A 54 -9.58 4.64 1.71
CA LEU A 54 -8.53 5.65 1.78
C LEU A 54 -7.94 5.97 0.42
N MET A 55 -7.57 4.94 -0.35
CA MET A 55 -6.94 5.14 -1.65
C MET A 55 -7.92 5.74 -2.67
N TYR A 56 -9.19 5.33 -2.63
CA TYR A 56 -10.26 5.88 -3.45
C TYR A 56 -10.56 7.34 -3.10
N GLY A 57 -10.55 7.65 -1.80
CA GLY A 57 -10.43 9.02 -1.35
C GLY A 57 -9.27 9.68 -2.09
N LEU A 58 -8.04 9.31 -1.75
CA LEU A 58 -6.79 9.99 -2.09
C LEU A 58 -6.58 10.27 -3.58
N MET A 59 -7.04 9.37 -4.44
CA MET A 59 -6.81 9.48 -5.88
C MET A 59 -8.07 9.82 -6.69
N GLY A 60 -9.27 9.73 -6.09
CA GLY A 60 -10.55 10.01 -6.76
C GLY A 60 -10.67 9.31 -8.12
N LYS A 61 -10.82 10.09 -9.19
CA LYS A 61 -10.93 9.59 -10.59
C LYS A 61 -9.73 8.75 -11.06
N HIS A 62 -8.57 8.90 -10.42
CA HIS A 62 -7.35 8.18 -10.78
C HIS A 62 -7.12 6.90 -9.96
N PHE A 63 -8.11 6.44 -9.20
CA PHE A 63 -8.03 5.24 -8.38
C PHE A 63 -7.46 4.02 -9.11
N PHE A 64 -7.98 3.64 -10.28
CA PHE A 64 -7.48 2.48 -11.04
C PHE A 64 -6.03 2.61 -11.47
N LYS A 65 -5.56 3.84 -11.73
CA LYS A 65 -4.14 4.07 -12.02
C LYS A 65 -3.28 3.84 -10.77
N GLY A 66 -3.76 4.23 -9.59
CA GLY A 66 -3.13 3.92 -8.32
C GLY A 66 -3.14 2.43 -7.98
N LEU A 67 -4.27 1.75 -8.20
CA LEU A 67 -4.40 0.31 -7.97
C LEU A 67 -3.47 -0.50 -8.88
N LEU A 68 -3.43 -0.16 -10.17
CA LEU A 68 -2.55 -0.80 -11.13
C LEU A 68 -1.08 -0.55 -10.76
N PHE A 69 -0.74 0.67 -10.34
CA PHE A 69 0.58 0.98 -9.82
C PHE A 69 0.93 0.10 -8.61
N LEU A 70 -0.01 -0.12 -7.68
CA LEU A 70 0.20 -1.00 -6.53
C LEU A 70 0.44 -2.46 -6.90
N ILE A 71 -0.31 -3.00 -7.86
CA ILE A 71 -0.11 -4.36 -8.35
C ILE A 71 1.26 -4.48 -9.02
N CYS A 72 1.62 -3.50 -9.84
CA CYS A 72 2.95 -3.45 -10.44
C CYS A 72 4.05 -3.33 -9.38
N SER A 73 3.82 -2.56 -8.32
CA SER A 73 4.73 -2.40 -7.17
C SER A 73 4.94 -3.72 -6.43
N ALA A 74 3.86 -4.45 -6.17
CA ALA A 74 3.88 -5.77 -5.54
C ALA A 74 4.63 -6.82 -6.39
N LEU A 75 4.33 -6.88 -7.70
CA LEU A 75 4.99 -7.80 -8.62
C LEU A 75 6.48 -7.46 -8.79
N PHE A 76 6.80 -6.17 -8.88
CA PHE A 76 8.18 -5.71 -8.98
C PHE A 76 8.97 -6.10 -7.72
N SER A 77 8.39 -5.88 -6.54
CA SER A 77 9.00 -6.27 -5.26
C SER A 77 9.19 -7.77 -5.14
N PHE A 78 8.19 -8.57 -5.52
CA PHE A 78 8.29 -10.03 -5.58
C PHE A 78 9.43 -10.47 -6.51
N CYS A 79 9.50 -9.91 -7.72
CA CYS A 79 10.58 -10.21 -8.66
C CYS A 79 11.96 -9.81 -8.11
N CYS A 80 12.07 -8.67 -7.44
CA CYS A 80 13.32 -8.27 -6.77
C CYS A 80 13.71 -9.28 -5.69
N TRP A 81 12.80 -9.69 -4.84
CA TRP A 81 13.08 -10.67 -3.78
C TRP A 81 13.49 -12.02 -4.33
N TRP A 82 12.77 -12.51 -5.33
CA TRP A 82 13.10 -13.73 -6.05
C TRP A 82 14.50 -13.67 -6.68
N LEU A 83 14.82 -12.58 -7.41
CA LEU A 83 16.10 -12.48 -8.10
C LEU A 83 17.30 -12.23 -7.17
N PHE A 84 17.12 -11.48 -6.08
CA PHE A 84 18.23 -11.04 -5.22
C PHE A 84 18.48 -11.94 -4.00
N PHE A 85 17.44 -12.52 -3.40
CA PHE A 85 17.57 -13.31 -2.16
C PHE A 85 17.39 -14.81 -2.38
N TYR A 86 16.67 -15.22 -3.42
CA TYR A 86 16.07 -16.55 -3.49
C TYR A 86 16.03 -17.08 -4.92
N SER A 87 17.17 -17.54 -5.44
CA SER A 87 17.28 -18.04 -6.83
C SER A 87 16.69 -19.44 -7.06
N ASP A 88 16.29 -20.13 -6.00
CA ASP A 88 15.82 -21.53 -6.06
C ASP A 88 14.29 -21.62 -6.07
N PHE A 89 13.74 -22.69 -6.66
CA PHE A 89 12.29 -22.91 -6.77
C PHE A 89 11.54 -22.75 -5.42
N TRP A 90 12.17 -23.15 -4.32
CA TRP A 90 11.63 -23.05 -2.96
C TRP A 90 11.67 -21.65 -2.34
N GLY A 91 12.54 -20.79 -2.86
CA GLY A 91 12.65 -19.40 -2.49
C GLY A 91 11.44 -18.54 -2.89
N MET A 92 10.46 -19.15 -3.58
CA MET A 92 9.30 -18.47 -4.14
C MET A 92 8.33 -18.17 -3.02
N ILE A 93 8.28 -19.09 -2.05
CA ILE A 93 7.45 -19.02 -0.86
C ILE A 93 7.85 -17.82 0.02
N PRO A 94 9.12 -17.65 0.44
CA PRO A 94 9.52 -16.47 1.19
C PRO A 94 9.44 -15.17 0.36
N ALA A 95 9.76 -15.21 -0.94
CA ALA A 95 9.62 -14.04 -1.81
C ALA A 95 8.14 -13.60 -1.96
N LEU A 96 7.19 -14.53 -2.04
CA LEU A 96 5.76 -14.23 -2.04
C LEU A 96 5.32 -13.70 -0.67
N TYR A 97 5.80 -14.31 0.42
CA TYR A 97 5.37 -13.96 1.77
C TYR A 97 5.85 -12.58 2.21
N ALA A 98 7.07 -12.20 1.87
CA ALA A 98 7.67 -10.94 2.33
C ALA A 98 7.82 -9.88 1.22
N GLY A 99 8.11 -10.31 -0.01
CA GLY A 99 8.25 -9.41 -1.16
C GLY A 99 6.94 -8.74 -1.58
N ILE A 100 5.81 -9.47 -1.59
CA ILE A 100 4.51 -8.90 -1.95
C ILE A 100 4.05 -7.83 -0.93
N PRO A 101 4.03 -8.11 0.40
CA PRO A 101 3.66 -7.10 1.39
C PRO A 101 4.59 -5.87 1.36
N ALA A 102 5.90 -6.08 1.20
CA ALA A 102 6.85 -4.98 1.09
C ALA A 102 6.57 -4.07 -0.12
N GLY A 103 6.23 -4.66 -1.27
CA GLY A 103 5.87 -3.90 -2.47
C GLY A 103 4.55 -3.15 -2.33
N ILE A 104 3.56 -3.73 -1.63
CA ILE A 104 2.26 -3.08 -1.38
C ILE A 104 2.45 -1.87 -0.45
N VAL A 105 3.22 -2.02 0.63
CA VAL A 105 3.48 -0.94 1.59
C VAL A 105 4.28 0.18 0.94
N ALA A 106 5.37 -0.13 0.26
CA ALA A 106 6.19 0.86 -0.45
C ALA A 106 5.36 1.61 -1.52
N GLY A 107 4.52 0.89 -2.27
CA GLY A 107 3.65 1.48 -3.28
C GLY A 107 2.60 2.42 -2.70
N LEU A 108 1.95 2.05 -1.60
CA LEU A 108 0.95 2.89 -0.92
C LEU A 108 1.57 4.17 -0.38
N VAL A 109 2.72 4.06 0.29
CA VAL A 109 3.44 5.23 0.84
C VAL A 109 3.92 6.14 -0.29
N PHE A 110 4.44 5.56 -1.38
CA PHE A 110 4.85 6.32 -2.56
C PHE A 110 3.68 7.12 -3.15
N LEU A 111 2.49 6.51 -3.28
CA LEU A 111 1.32 7.19 -3.82
C LEU A 111 0.85 8.36 -2.95
N ILE A 112 0.95 8.24 -1.62
CA ILE A 112 0.64 9.33 -0.69
C ILE A 112 1.64 10.48 -0.83
N PHE A 113 2.94 10.19 -0.82
CA PHE A 113 4.00 11.20 -0.97
C PHE A 113 3.95 11.89 -2.33
N ASN A 114 3.77 11.12 -3.40
CA ASN A 114 3.70 11.65 -4.75
C ASN A 114 2.47 12.55 -4.97
N TYR A 115 1.36 12.24 -4.29
CA TYR A 115 0.15 13.06 -4.33
C TYR A 115 0.31 14.40 -3.59
N GLN A 116 1.07 14.43 -2.48
CA GLN A 116 1.21 15.63 -1.64
C GLN A 116 2.42 16.52 -1.95
N PHE A 117 3.58 15.92 -2.27
CA PHE A 117 4.88 16.65 -2.29
C PHE A 117 5.44 16.92 -3.68
N ILE A 118 5.01 16.20 -4.72
CA ILE A 118 5.60 16.33 -6.06
C ILE A 118 4.69 17.20 -6.92
N LYS A 119 4.89 18.51 -6.84
CA LYS A 119 4.27 19.49 -7.75
C LYS A 119 5.33 20.33 -8.46
N ASP A 120 5.08 20.52 -9.76
CA ASP A 120 5.67 21.56 -10.63
C ASP A 120 7.20 21.56 -10.80
N GLU A 121 7.72 20.50 -11.41
CA GLU A 121 9.08 20.47 -11.97
C GLU A 121 9.11 19.92 -13.39
N ASN A 122 10.26 20.06 -14.06
CA ASN A 122 10.49 19.57 -15.41
C ASN A 122 10.24 18.04 -15.49
N LYS A 123 9.65 17.55 -16.60
CA LYS A 123 9.16 16.16 -16.69
C LYS A 123 10.21 15.10 -16.33
N VAL A 124 11.46 15.36 -16.72
CA VAL A 124 12.60 14.44 -16.50
C VAL A 124 13.04 14.42 -15.04
N THR A 125 13.25 15.59 -14.42
CA THR A 125 13.65 15.68 -13.01
C THR A 125 12.57 15.12 -12.08
N LEU A 126 11.30 15.33 -12.43
CA LEU A 126 10.16 14.78 -11.71
C LEU A 126 10.09 13.24 -11.79
N PHE A 127 10.40 12.65 -12.96
CA PHE A 127 10.49 11.20 -13.10
C PHE A 127 11.63 10.60 -12.28
N ILE A 128 12.82 11.21 -12.33
CA ILE A 128 13.99 10.75 -11.56
C ILE A 128 13.71 10.83 -10.06
N LYS A 129 13.14 11.93 -9.57
CA LYS A 129 12.76 12.06 -8.15
C LYS A 129 11.76 10.99 -7.73
N ARG A 130 10.74 10.71 -8.55
CA ARG A 130 9.77 9.64 -8.28
C ARG A 130 10.44 8.26 -8.21
N LEU A 131 11.35 7.98 -9.12
CA LEU A 131 12.06 6.71 -9.14
C LEU A 131 12.96 6.54 -7.92
N ILE A 132 13.75 7.56 -7.58
CA ILE A 132 14.60 7.55 -6.38
C ILE A 132 13.76 7.36 -5.11
N LEU A 133 12.68 8.13 -4.97
CA LEU A 133 11.82 8.06 -3.79
C LEU A 133 11.15 6.69 -3.65
N TYR A 134 10.66 6.11 -4.76
CA TYR A 134 10.12 4.77 -4.76
C TYR A 134 11.17 3.72 -4.40
N SER A 135 12.37 3.78 -4.98
CA SER A 135 13.46 2.83 -4.67
C SER A 135 13.87 2.88 -3.20
N ILE A 136 13.96 4.08 -2.62
CA ILE A 136 14.25 4.25 -1.19
C ILE A 136 13.14 3.62 -0.34
N LEU A 137 11.86 3.88 -0.66
CA LEU A 137 10.73 3.29 0.07
C LEU A 137 10.68 1.76 -0.05
N LEU A 138 10.95 1.23 -1.23
CA LEU A 138 11.01 -0.21 -1.47
C LEU A 138 12.14 -0.86 -0.67
N PHE A 139 13.32 -0.22 -0.62
CA PHE A 139 14.45 -0.70 0.16
C PHE A 139 14.14 -0.74 1.66
N ILE A 140 13.61 0.37 2.20
CA ILE A 140 13.19 0.44 3.61
C ILE A 140 12.12 -0.62 3.91
N SER A 141 11.10 -0.73 3.07
CA SER A 141 10.04 -1.72 3.27
C SER A 141 10.57 -3.15 3.15
N SER A 142 11.55 -3.40 2.29
CA SER A 142 12.15 -4.73 2.17
C SER A 142 12.92 -5.11 3.43
N ILE A 143 13.70 -4.18 4.02
CA ILE A 143 14.38 -4.42 5.31
C ILE A 143 13.36 -4.73 6.42
N LEU A 144 12.18 -4.10 6.40
CA LEU A 144 11.16 -4.32 7.43
C LEU A 144 10.53 -5.72 7.40
N PHE A 145 10.50 -6.36 6.22
CA PHE A 145 9.87 -7.67 6.01
C PHE A 145 10.89 -8.81 5.78
N ALA A 146 12.18 -8.50 5.68
CA ALA A 146 13.31 -9.44 5.59
C ALA A 146 13.69 -10.02 6.95
#